data_AF-A0A3C1YTL6-F1
#
_entry.id   AF-A0A3C1YTL6-F1
#
_cell.length_a   1.000
_cell.length_b   1.000
_cell.length_c   1.000
_cell.angle_alpha   90.00
_cell.angle_beta   90.00
_cell.angle_gamma   90.00
#
_symmetry.space_group_name_H-M   'P 1'
#
loop_
_entity.id
_entity.type
_entity.pdbx_description
1 polymer ?
#
loop_
_entity_poly.entity_id
_entity_poly.type
_entity_poly.pdbx_seq_one_letter_code
_entity_poly.pdbx_strand_id
1 'polypeptide(L)'
;MKSGRSFKTVDEYLSEVPAEQRAQLEQIRSTIKKLVPDAVEKISYNMPMFYLGGMFAGFAAFKNHCSYFPCSGGVLKNFSKELSSYKTSKGTIHFTFDHPIPATLLKKIIALRLSEIELRNKKKGTGYSASKKSKILNFDIPKNIGKPAERALANAKISNLKQLSKWSEKEVAELHGIGPKAVGILRGALETNKLSFFIK
;
A
#
# COMPACT_ATOMS: atom_id res chain seq x y z
N MET A 1 16.38 8.15 -22.03
CA MET A 1 15.69 9.40 -21.66
C MET A 1 16.14 10.46 -22.66
N LYS A 2 15.23 11.21 -23.29
CA LYS A 2 15.64 12.33 -24.16
C LYS A 2 16.35 13.37 -23.26
N SER A 3 17.65 13.53 -23.45
CA SER A 3 18.50 14.38 -22.62
C SER A 3 18.32 15.85 -22.99
N GLY A 4 18.05 16.71 -22.00
CA GLY A 4 18.12 18.16 -22.14
C GLY A 4 17.05 18.94 -21.36
N ARG A 5 15.88 18.35 -21.10
CA ARG A 5 14.77 19.03 -20.40
C ARG A 5 14.62 18.52 -18.98
N SER A 6 14.51 19.45 -18.02
CA SER A 6 14.17 19.15 -16.62
C SER A 6 12.69 19.43 -16.39
N PHE A 7 11.95 18.45 -15.86
CA PHE A 7 10.55 18.60 -15.49
C PHE A 7 10.39 19.14 -14.08
N LYS A 8 9.42 20.04 -13.88
CA LYS A 8 9.09 20.59 -12.55
C LYS A 8 7.97 19.81 -11.87
N THR A 9 7.03 19.28 -12.64
CA THR A 9 5.87 18.54 -12.13
C THR A 9 5.67 17.22 -12.86
N VAL A 10 4.91 16.31 -12.23
CA VAL A 10 4.53 15.04 -12.87
C VAL A 10 3.58 15.25 -14.04
N ASP A 11 2.71 16.26 -13.98
CA ASP A 11 1.82 16.59 -15.09
C ASP A 11 2.60 17.08 -16.32
N GLU A 12 3.64 17.90 -16.12
CA GLU A 12 4.56 18.34 -17.18
C GLU A 12 5.34 17.16 -17.77
N TYR A 13 5.77 16.22 -16.93
CA TYR A 13 6.39 14.98 -17.41
C TYR A 13 5.43 14.20 -18.29
N LEU A 14 4.20 13.95 -17.82
CA LEU A 14 3.21 13.14 -18.52
C LEU A 14 2.75 13.80 -19.82
N SER A 15 2.70 15.13 -19.93
CA SER A 15 2.30 15.80 -21.17
C SER A 15 3.26 15.53 -22.34
N GLU A 16 4.52 15.22 -22.06
CA GLU A 16 5.55 14.90 -23.08
C GLU A 16 5.63 13.39 -23.38
N VAL A 17 4.87 12.55 -22.68
CA VAL A 17 4.85 11.10 -22.91
C VAL A 17 3.87 10.76 -24.04
N PRO A 18 4.25 9.88 -24.99
CA PRO A 18 3.33 9.38 -26.02
C PRO A 18 2.03 8.81 -25.42
N ALA A 19 0.90 9.01 -26.09
CA ALA A 19 -0.43 8.75 -25.54
C ALA A 19 -0.61 7.36 -24.92
N GLU A 20 -0.12 6.30 -25.58
CA GLU A 20 -0.22 4.92 -25.10
C GLU A 20 0.55 4.70 -23.79
N GLN A 21 1.79 5.19 -23.75
CA GLN A 21 2.63 5.12 -22.56
C GLN A 21 2.07 6.01 -21.44
N ARG A 22 1.54 7.19 -21.78
CA ARG A 22 0.94 8.12 -20.83
C ARG A 22 -0.24 7.47 -20.11
N ALA A 23 -1.14 6.83 -20.85
CA ALA A 23 -2.29 6.13 -20.27
C ALA A 23 -1.86 5.06 -19.25
N GLN A 24 -0.83 4.29 -19.58
CA GLN A 24 -0.26 3.27 -18.70
C GLN A 24 0.35 3.89 -17.43
N LEU A 25 1.14 4.96 -17.57
CA LEU A 25 1.74 5.66 -16.43
C LEU A 25 0.68 6.35 -15.54
N GLU A 26 -0.37 6.90 -16.12
CA GLU A 26 -1.51 7.47 -15.39
C GLU A 26 -2.27 6.41 -14.60
N GLN A 27 -2.42 5.19 -15.13
CA GLN A 27 -3.00 4.07 -14.37
C GLN A 27 -2.14 3.69 -13.16
N ILE A 28 -0.81 3.65 -13.32
CA ILE A 28 0.13 3.45 -12.19
C ILE A 28 -0.04 4.58 -11.16
N ARG A 29 0.02 5.84 -11.60
CA ARG A 29 -0.14 7.04 -10.76
C ARG A 29 -1.46 7.01 -9.98
N SER A 30 -2.57 6.74 -10.67
CA SER A 30 -3.91 6.64 -10.07
C SER A 30 -3.98 5.53 -9.04
N THR A 31 -3.40 4.36 -9.33
CA THR A 31 -3.35 3.24 -8.38
C THR A 31 -2.57 3.60 -7.12
N ILE A 32 -1.40 4.25 -7.27
CA ILE A 32 -0.59 4.69 -6.14
C ILE A 32 -1.33 5.74 -5.30
N LYS A 33 -1.89 6.79 -5.92
CA LYS A 33 -2.62 7.85 -5.20
C LYS A 33 -3.86 7.32 -4.47
N LYS A 34 -4.56 6.33 -5.04
CA LYS A 34 -5.70 5.67 -4.37
C LYS A 34 -5.25 4.79 -3.21
N LEU A 35 -4.13 4.09 -3.35
CA LEU A 35 -3.61 3.17 -2.33
C LEU A 35 -2.91 3.91 -1.19
N VAL A 36 -2.25 5.03 -1.49
CA VAL A 36 -1.43 5.80 -0.55
C VAL A 36 -1.74 7.31 -0.72
N PRO A 37 -2.90 7.78 -0.23
CA PRO A 37 -3.32 9.18 -0.42
C PRO A 37 -2.36 10.22 0.18
N ASP A 38 -1.62 9.84 1.21
CA ASP A 38 -0.67 10.71 1.92
C ASP A 38 0.72 10.72 1.26
N ALA A 39 0.90 10.04 0.13
CA ALA A 39 2.17 10.04 -0.59
C ALA A 39 2.45 11.41 -1.22
N VAL A 40 3.68 11.88 -1.05
CA VAL A 40 4.16 13.09 -1.72
C VAL A 40 4.70 12.71 -3.09
N GLU A 41 4.16 13.34 -4.13
CA GLU A 41 4.58 13.18 -5.51
C GLU A 41 5.60 14.27 -5.89
N LYS A 42 6.74 13.88 -6.47
CA LYS A 42 7.82 14.79 -6.89
C LYS A 42 8.46 14.33 -8.19
N ILE A 43 9.11 15.25 -8.90
CA ILE A 43 10.11 14.88 -9.90
C ILE A 43 11.45 14.63 -9.18
N SER A 44 12.07 13.49 -9.48
CA SER A 44 13.44 13.16 -9.02
C SER A 44 14.10 12.26 -10.07
N TYR A 45 15.39 12.49 -10.32
CA TYR A 45 16.08 11.89 -11.48
C TYR A 45 15.34 12.15 -12.80
N ASN A 46 14.69 13.33 -12.91
CA ASN A 46 13.86 13.72 -14.05
C ASN A 46 12.70 12.76 -14.38
N MET A 47 12.16 12.06 -13.38
CA MET A 47 10.98 11.21 -13.51
C MET A 47 10.05 11.33 -12.29
N PRO A 48 8.76 10.97 -12.43
CA PRO A 48 7.81 10.91 -11.32
C PRO A 48 8.20 9.89 -10.24
N MET A 49 8.27 10.35 -8.99
CA MET A 49 8.58 9.56 -7.80
C MET A 49 7.61 9.87 -6.65
N PHE A 50 7.34 8.86 -5.81
CA PHE A 50 6.48 8.93 -4.63
C PHE A 50 7.26 8.68 -3.34
N TYR A 51 6.89 9.45 -2.31
CA TYR A 51 7.54 9.46 -1.00
C TYR A 51 6.53 9.29 0.13
N LEU A 52 6.85 8.40 1.06
CA LEU A 52 6.18 8.26 2.36
C LEU A 52 7.17 7.62 3.34
N GLY A 53 7.74 8.40 4.27
CA GLY A 53 8.84 7.95 5.13
C GLY A 53 10.12 7.53 4.36
N GLY A 54 10.16 7.78 3.05
CA GLY A 54 11.18 7.33 2.12
C GLY A 54 10.59 7.14 0.71
N MET A 55 11.46 7.02 -0.29
CA MET A 55 11.06 6.77 -1.68
C MET A 55 10.55 5.33 -1.84
N PHE A 56 9.33 5.15 -2.36
CA PHE A 56 8.68 3.83 -2.41
C PHE A 56 8.14 3.44 -3.78
N ALA A 57 7.91 4.39 -4.67
CA ALA A 57 7.47 4.11 -6.02
C ALA A 57 7.99 5.18 -6.98
N GLY A 58 8.20 4.79 -8.22
CA GLY A 58 8.54 5.67 -9.33
C GLY A 58 8.12 5.06 -10.64
N PHE A 59 7.96 5.87 -11.67
CA PHE A 59 7.67 5.36 -13.01
C PHE A 59 8.25 6.27 -14.10
N ALA A 60 8.56 5.69 -15.26
CA ALA A 60 9.03 6.44 -16.41
C ALA A 60 8.73 5.75 -17.74
N ALA A 61 8.58 6.55 -18.80
CA ALA A 61 8.53 6.12 -20.19
C ALA A 61 9.93 6.02 -20.81
N PHE A 62 10.12 4.99 -21.64
CA PHE A 62 11.31 4.73 -22.45
C PHE A 62 10.90 4.48 -23.91
N LYS A 63 11.89 4.31 -24.81
CA LYS A 63 11.64 4.20 -26.26
C LYS A 63 10.55 3.18 -26.63
N ASN A 64 10.57 2.00 -26.01
CA ASN A 64 9.68 0.88 -26.34
C ASN A 64 8.92 0.29 -25.14
N HIS A 65 9.03 0.89 -23.95
CA HIS A 65 8.43 0.35 -22.73
C HIS A 65 8.23 1.44 -21.69
N CYS A 66 7.42 1.15 -20.68
CA CYS A 66 7.40 1.87 -19.42
C CYS A 66 8.17 1.06 -18.37
N SER A 67 8.66 1.75 -17.34
CA SER A 67 9.31 1.12 -16.20
C SER A 67 8.65 1.56 -14.91
N TYR A 68 8.46 0.59 -14.01
CA TYR A 68 8.06 0.82 -12.62
C TYR A 68 9.24 0.54 -11.70
N PHE A 69 9.45 1.45 -10.73
CA PHE A 69 10.54 1.41 -9.77
C PHE A 69 9.98 1.28 -8.35
N PRO A 70 10.11 0.13 -7.68
CA PRO A 70 9.75 -0.01 -6.26
C PRO A 70 10.75 0.67 -5.30
N CYS A 71 11.84 1.22 -5.83
CA CYS A 71 12.88 1.91 -5.05
C CYS A 71 13.52 1.01 -3.96
N SER A 72 13.56 -0.29 -4.21
CA SER A 72 14.18 -1.31 -3.36
C SER A 72 14.91 -2.33 -4.23
N GLY A 73 16.05 -2.82 -3.76
CA GLY A 73 16.79 -3.90 -4.41
C GLY A 73 16.34 -5.31 -4.00
N GLY A 74 15.39 -5.42 -3.07
CA GLY A 74 14.96 -6.70 -2.48
C GLY A 74 13.49 -7.06 -2.74
N VAL A 75 12.60 -6.07 -2.86
CA VAL A 75 11.14 -6.30 -2.89
C VAL A 75 10.70 -7.24 -4.02
N LEU A 76 11.27 -7.08 -5.23
CA LEU A 76 10.84 -7.85 -6.40
C LEU A 76 11.11 -9.35 -6.29
N LYS A 77 12.06 -9.77 -5.45
CA LYS A 77 12.37 -11.20 -5.24
C LYS A 77 11.20 -12.00 -4.66
N ASN A 78 10.25 -11.33 -4.00
CA ASN A 78 9.07 -11.96 -3.41
C ASN A 78 7.97 -12.24 -4.44
N PHE A 79 8.14 -11.79 -5.68
CA PHE A 79 7.12 -11.87 -6.74
C PHE A 79 7.68 -12.54 -8.00
N SER A 80 8.75 -13.35 -7.88
CA SER A 80 9.44 -13.94 -9.03
C SER A 80 8.50 -14.76 -9.93
N LYS A 81 7.50 -15.43 -9.36
CA LYS A 81 6.52 -16.21 -10.13
C LYS A 81 5.60 -15.30 -10.92
N GLU A 82 5.00 -14.30 -10.28
CA GLU A 82 4.13 -13.33 -10.96
C GLU A 82 4.88 -12.44 -11.96
N LEU A 83 6.18 -12.23 -11.76
CA LEU A 83 7.02 -11.40 -12.62
C LEU A 83 7.73 -12.18 -13.74
N SER A 84 7.51 -13.49 -13.84
CA SER A 84 8.20 -14.36 -14.81
C SER A 84 8.00 -13.95 -16.27
N SER A 85 6.88 -13.30 -16.59
CA SER A 85 6.56 -12.79 -17.93
C SER A 85 7.08 -11.38 -18.21
N TYR A 86 7.72 -10.72 -17.23
CA TYR A 86 8.23 -9.36 -17.36
C TYR A 86 9.75 -9.35 -17.44
N LYS A 87 10.29 -8.40 -18.22
CA LYS A 87 11.71 -8.06 -18.10
C LYS A 87 11.91 -7.26 -16.81
N THR A 88 12.78 -7.75 -15.93
CA THR A 88 13.04 -7.15 -14.62
C THR A 88 14.53 -6.95 -14.36
N SER A 89 14.84 -6.06 -13.42
CA SER A 89 16.14 -5.92 -12.76
C SER A 89 15.94 -5.97 -11.23
N LYS A 90 17.01 -5.82 -10.43
CA LYS A 90 16.90 -5.83 -8.95
C LYS A 90 15.86 -4.85 -8.39
N GLY A 91 15.57 -3.76 -9.08
CA GLY A 91 14.65 -2.71 -8.62
C GLY A 91 13.81 -2.09 -9.72
N THR A 92 13.53 -2.82 -10.79
CA THR A 92 12.77 -2.31 -11.94
C THR A 92 11.95 -3.40 -12.60
N ILE A 93 10.72 -3.07 -12.99
CA ILE A 93 9.86 -3.88 -13.86
C ILE A 93 9.64 -3.10 -15.15
N HIS A 94 9.96 -3.69 -16.30
CA HIS A 94 9.59 -3.14 -17.60
C HIS A 94 8.24 -3.71 -18.01
N PHE A 95 7.35 -2.87 -18.49
CA PHE A 95 6.01 -3.23 -18.94
C PHE A 95 5.62 -2.43 -20.18
N THR A 96 4.64 -2.92 -20.92
CA THR A 96 4.15 -2.32 -22.17
C THR A 96 2.64 -2.14 -22.10
N PHE A 97 2.06 -1.53 -23.13
CA PHE A 97 0.62 -1.46 -23.27
C PHE A 97 -0.03 -2.85 -23.36
N ASP A 98 0.56 -3.75 -24.16
CA ASP A 98 0.05 -5.12 -24.35
C ASP A 98 0.28 -6.02 -23.14
N HIS A 99 1.30 -5.69 -22.33
CA HIS A 99 1.67 -6.45 -21.14
C HIS A 99 1.79 -5.53 -19.92
N PRO A 100 0.66 -4.96 -19.44
CA PRO A 100 0.65 -4.03 -18.33
C PRO A 100 0.90 -4.75 -17.00
N ILE A 101 1.30 -4.03 -15.94
CA ILE A 101 1.39 -4.61 -14.60
C ILE A 101 -0.03 -4.76 -14.02
N PRO A 102 -0.48 -5.97 -13.64
CA PRO A 102 -1.80 -6.14 -13.04
C PRO A 102 -1.92 -5.30 -11.77
N ALA A 103 -3.03 -4.59 -11.62
CA ALA A 103 -3.26 -3.71 -10.48
C ALA A 103 -3.13 -4.46 -9.13
N THR A 104 -3.48 -5.75 -9.10
CA THR A 104 -3.31 -6.62 -7.92
C THR A 104 -1.84 -6.83 -7.57
N LEU A 105 -0.99 -7.13 -8.56
CA LEU A 105 0.45 -7.30 -8.37
C LEU A 105 1.12 -5.99 -7.95
N LEU A 106 0.77 -4.88 -8.60
CA LEU A 106 1.28 -3.56 -8.26
C LEU A 106 0.98 -3.18 -6.80
N LYS A 107 -0.26 -3.41 -6.33
CA LYS A 107 -0.65 -3.17 -4.93
C LYS A 107 0.16 -3.99 -3.95
N LYS A 108 0.39 -5.28 -4.24
CA LYS A 108 1.22 -6.17 -3.38
C LYS A 108 2.66 -5.66 -3.29
N ILE A 109 3.25 -5.25 -4.41
CA ILE A 109 4.61 -4.71 -4.46
C ILE A 109 4.72 -3.42 -3.63
N ILE A 110 3.78 -2.48 -3.80
CA ILE A 110 3.75 -1.22 -3.04
C ILE A 110 3.62 -1.49 -1.54
N ALA A 111 2.67 -2.35 -1.14
CA ALA A 111 2.45 -2.69 0.26
C ALA A 111 3.71 -3.29 0.90
N LEU A 112 4.38 -4.23 0.23
CA LEU A 112 5.61 -4.83 0.75
C LEU A 112 6.74 -3.80 0.88
N ARG A 113 6.88 -2.89 -0.10
CA ARG A 113 7.88 -1.82 -0.03
C ARG A 113 7.62 -0.85 1.13
N LEU A 114 6.37 -0.48 1.39
CA LEU A 114 6.03 0.39 2.51
C LEU A 114 6.38 -0.27 3.85
N SER A 115 6.09 -1.55 4.02
CA SER A 115 6.49 -2.31 5.21
C SER A 115 8.01 -2.35 5.38
N GLU A 116 8.77 -2.53 4.30
CA GLU A 116 10.24 -2.48 4.32
C GLU A 116 10.76 -1.10 4.79
N ILE A 117 10.16 -0.01 4.32
CA ILE A 117 10.50 1.36 4.75
C ILE A 117 10.20 1.57 6.24
N GLU A 118 9.03 1.13 6.70
CA GLU A 118 8.62 1.25 8.10
C GLU A 118 9.62 0.52 9.03
N LEU A 119 9.98 -0.73 8.70
CA LEU A 119 10.95 -1.51 9.46
C LEU A 119 12.33 -0.86 9.46
N ARG A 120 12.78 -0.32 8.32
CA ARG A 120 14.05 0.40 8.22
C ARG A 120 14.05 1.64 9.11
N ASN A 121 12.96 2.42 9.11
CA ASN A 121 12.88 3.65 9.89
C ASN A 121 12.81 3.37 11.40
N LYS A 122 12.10 2.31 11.82
CA LYS A 122 12.11 1.83 13.22
C LYS A 122 13.53 1.47 13.69
N LYS A 123 14.32 0.78 12.87
CA LYS A 123 15.70 0.40 13.20
C LYS A 123 16.66 1.60 13.31
N LYS A 124 16.38 2.70 12.61
CA LYS A 124 17.27 3.87 12.56
C LYS A 124 17.06 4.84 13.73
N GLY A 125 16.15 4.59 14.67
CA GLY A 125 15.82 5.54 15.74
C GLY A 125 15.17 6.85 15.25
N THR A 126 15.19 7.10 13.94
CA THR A 126 14.36 8.07 13.24
C THR A 126 12.93 7.53 13.23
N GLY A 127 12.27 7.61 14.39
CA GLY A 127 10.86 7.31 14.53
C GLY A 127 10.10 8.17 13.54
N TYR A 128 9.68 7.58 12.42
CA TYR A 128 8.47 8.01 11.77
C TYR A 128 7.40 7.89 12.85
N SER A 129 7.02 9.03 13.44
CA SER A 129 6.00 9.09 14.47
C SER A 129 4.77 8.40 13.90
N ALA A 130 4.28 7.39 14.62
CA ALA A 130 3.05 6.67 14.34
C ALA A 130 1.79 7.58 14.45
N SER A 131 1.94 8.90 14.32
CA SER A 131 0.91 9.93 14.48
C SER A 131 0.25 10.37 13.16
N LYS A 132 0.61 9.82 12.00
CA LYS A 132 -0.17 9.95 10.76
C LYS A 132 -0.38 8.59 10.12
N LYS A 133 -1.37 7.88 10.66
CA LYS A 133 -1.88 6.57 10.25
C LYS A 133 -2.56 6.72 8.88
N SER A 134 -1.76 6.66 7.82
CA SER A 134 -2.24 6.66 6.44
C SER A 134 -3.07 5.40 6.16
N LYS A 135 -4.23 5.59 5.53
CA LYS A 135 -5.28 4.61 5.17
C LYS A 135 -4.79 3.39 4.35
N ILE A 136 -3.96 2.53 4.93
CA ILE A 136 -3.86 1.15 4.48
C ILE A 136 -4.94 0.39 5.23
N LEU A 137 -5.89 -0.21 4.50
CA LEU A 137 -6.86 -1.12 5.10
C LEU A 137 -6.10 -2.30 5.71
N ASN A 138 -5.95 -2.29 7.04
CA ASN A 138 -5.40 -3.37 7.81
C ASN A 138 -6.55 -4.10 8.49
N PHE A 139 -6.87 -5.29 8.01
CA PHE A 139 -7.96 -6.11 8.53
C PHE A 139 -7.54 -6.96 9.75
N ASP A 140 -6.31 -6.85 10.23
CA ASP A 140 -5.88 -7.59 11.41
C ASP A 140 -6.60 -7.11 12.68
N ILE A 141 -6.81 -8.03 13.62
CA ILE A 141 -7.33 -7.68 14.94
C ILE A 141 -6.28 -6.84 15.70
N PRO A 142 -6.66 -5.69 16.30
CA PRO A 142 -5.73 -4.87 17.07
C PRO A 142 -5.18 -5.64 18.29
N LYS A 143 -3.85 -5.66 18.45
CA LYS A 143 -3.17 -6.36 19.57
C LYS A 143 -3.28 -5.64 20.93
N ASN A 144 -3.94 -4.49 20.98
CA ASN A 144 -4.11 -3.67 22.18
C ASN A 144 -5.47 -3.87 22.88
N ILE A 145 -6.27 -4.87 22.48
CA ILE A 145 -7.56 -5.22 23.12
C ILE A 145 -7.41 -6.05 24.40
N GLY A 146 -6.19 -6.52 24.70
CA GLY A 146 -5.88 -7.36 25.86
C GLY A 146 -5.99 -8.86 25.57
N LYS A 147 -5.17 -9.67 26.26
CA LYS A 147 -5.08 -11.12 26.06
C LYS A 147 -6.41 -11.88 26.23
N PRO A 148 -7.29 -11.52 27.19
CA PRO A 148 -8.60 -12.16 27.30
C PRO A 148 -9.47 -11.95 26.05
N ALA A 149 -9.55 -10.72 25.55
CA ALA A 149 -10.33 -10.40 24.35
C ALA A 149 -9.75 -11.02 23.07
N GLU A 150 -8.41 -11.05 22.93
CA GLU A 150 -7.75 -11.76 21.83
C GLU A 150 -8.15 -13.25 21.79
N ARG A 151 -8.14 -13.92 22.95
CA ARG A 151 -8.53 -15.32 23.08
C ARG A 151 -10.02 -15.54 22.81
N ALA A 152 -10.87 -14.65 23.30
CA ALA A 152 -12.32 -14.71 23.09
C ALA A 152 -12.67 -14.64 21.60
N LEU A 153 -12.08 -13.70 20.86
CA LEU A 153 -12.26 -13.59 19.41
C LEU A 153 -11.73 -14.82 18.67
N ALA A 154 -10.55 -15.33 19.05
CA ALA A 154 -9.99 -16.54 18.45
C ALA A 154 -10.89 -17.77 18.67
N ASN A 155 -11.45 -17.93 19.87
CA ASN A 155 -12.40 -19.00 20.19
C ASN A 155 -13.70 -18.87 19.39
N ALA A 156 -14.16 -17.63 19.14
CA ALA A 156 -15.29 -17.33 18.25
C ALA A 156 -14.93 -17.45 16.75
N LYS A 157 -13.71 -17.90 16.40
CA LYS A 157 -13.19 -18.02 15.04
C LYS A 157 -13.14 -16.68 14.27
N ILE A 158 -12.99 -15.58 15.00
CA ILE A 158 -12.83 -14.23 14.48
C ILE A 158 -11.33 -13.89 14.50
N SER A 159 -10.67 -14.02 13.34
CA SER A 159 -9.25 -13.73 13.18
C SER A 159 -8.96 -12.40 12.47
N ASN A 160 -9.98 -11.72 11.96
CA ASN A 160 -9.84 -10.43 11.27
C ASN A 160 -11.12 -9.56 11.35
N LEU A 161 -10.95 -8.27 11.02
CA LEU A 161 -12.00 -7.25 11.08
C LEU A 161 -13.15 -7.49 10.08
N LYS A 162 -12.93 -8.18 8.95
CA LYS A 162 -14.02 -8.52 8.01
C LYS A 162 -14.93 -9.62 8.54
N GLN A 163 -14.38 -10.53 9.34
CA GLN A 163 -15.20 -11.52 10.05
C GLN A 163 -15.94 -10.84 11.20
N LEU A 164 -15.26 -9.97 11.94
CA LEU A 164 -15.86 -9.21 13.03
C LEU A 164 -17.03 -8.32 12.56
N SER A 165 -16.93 -7.71 11.38
CA SER A 165 -18.01 -6.86 10.82
C SER A 165 -19.31 -7.61 10.51
N LYS A 166 -19.30 -8.95 10.58
CA LYS A 166 -20.51 -9.78 10.44
C LYS A 166 -21.24 -10.01 11.76
N TRP A 167 -20.62 -9.64 12.88
CA TRP A 167 -21.19 -9.77 14.21
C TRP A 167 -21.75 -8.42 14.65
N SER A 168 -22.82 -8.44 15.43
CA SER A 168 -23.31 -7.24 16.11
C SER A 168 -22.43 -6.89 17.29
N GLU A 169 -22.42 -5.61 17.66
CA GLU A 169 -21.65 -5.15 18.82
C GLU A 169 -22.09 -5.86 20.11
N LYS A 170 -23.39 -6.13 20.24
CA LYS A 170 -23.98 -6.85 21.38
C LYS A 170 -23.46 -8.28 21.48
N GLU A 171 -23.47 -9.04 20.38
CA GLU A 171 -22.97 -10.43 20.36
C GLU A 171 -21.46 -10.48 20.69
N VAL A 172 -20.69 -9.48 20.26
CA VAL A 172 -19.26 -9.39 20.59
C VAL A 172 -19.03 -9.06 22.06
N ALA A 173 -19.87 -8.20 22.66
CA ALA A 173 -19.79 -7.86 24.08
C ALA A 173 -20.20 -9.03 24.99
N GLU A 174 -21.01 -9.97 24.49
CA GLU A 174 -21.41 -11.19 25.20
C GLU A 174 -20.30 -12.25 25.23
N LEU A 175 -19.24 -12.11 24.41
CA LEU A 175 -18.10 -13.02 24.43
C LEU A 175 -17.30 -12.90 25.74
N HIS A 176 -17.12 -14.02 26.43
CA HIS A 176 -16.40 -14.08 27.69
C HIS A 176 -14.96 -13.56 27.56
N GLY A 177 -14.65 -12.48 28.27
CA GLY A 177 -13.34 -11.82 28.24
C GLY A 177 -13.27 -10.54 27.41
N ILE A 178 -14.36 -10.13 26.75
CA ILE A 178 -14.44 -8.86 26.03
C ILE A 178 -15.16 -7.81 26.88
N GLY A 179 -14.40 -6.85 27.41
CA GLY A 179 -14.95 -5.71 28.15
C GLY A 179 -15.27 -4.49 27.26
N PRO A 180 -15.94 -3.46 27.81
CA PRO A 180 -16.35 -2.26 27.06
C PRO A 180 -15.17 -1.53 26.41
N LYS A 181 -13.99 -1.55 27.04
CA LYS A 181 -12.75 -1.00 26.48
C LYS A 181 -12.31 -1.76 25.21
N ALA A 182 -12.41 -3.08 25.21
CA ALA A 182 -12.07 -3.89 24.05
C ALA A 182 -13.05 -3.64 22.90
N VAL A 183 -14.36 -3.57 23.19
CA VAL A 183 -15.39 -3.22 22.20
C VAL A 183 -15.12 -1.86 21.56
N GLY A 184 -14.79 -0.84 22.36
CA GLY A 184 -14.46 0.49 21.83
C GLY A 184 -13.25 0.50 20.90
N ILE A 185 -12.19 -0.25 21.23
CA ILE A 185 -11.01 -0.40 20.36
C ILE A 185 -11.38 -1.12 19.06
N LEU A 186 -12.17 -2.18 19.14
CA LEU A 186 -12.64 -2.93 17.97
C LEU A 186 -13.51 -2.07 17.05
N ARG A 187 -14.41 -1.26 17.62
CA ARG A 187 -15.22 -0.29 16.87
C ARG A 187 -14.35 0.70 16.10
N GLY A 188 -13.41 1.34 16.78
CA GLY A 188 -12.49 2.30 16.14
C GLY A 188 -11.60 1.64 15.06
N ALA A 189 -11.24 0.37 15.24
CA ALA A 189 -10.51 -0.39 14.24
C ALA A 189 -11.36 -0.71 13.00
N LEU A 190 -12.63 -1.07 13.18
CA LEU A 190 -13.59 -1.26 12.09
C LEU A 190 -13.78 0.05 11.30
N GLU A 191 -14.04 1.15 11.99
CA GLU A 191 -14.25 2.48 11.38
C GLU A 191 -13.04 2.94 10.58
N THR A 192 -11.83 2.78 11.14
CA THR A 192 -10.56 3.08 10.44
C THR A 192 -10.44 2.29 9.12
N ASN A 193 -11.07 1.11 9.05
CA ASN A 193 -11.10 0.22 7.91
C ASN A 193 -12.37 0.32 7.06
N LYS A 194 -13.21 1.34 7.27
CA LYS A 194 -14.51 1.51 6.58
C LYS A 194 -15.44 0.30 6.73
N LEU A 195 -15.35 -0.37 7.87
CA LEU A 195 -16.27 -1.42 8.30
C LEU A 195 -17.07 -0.90 9.50
N SER A 196 -18.16 -1.58 9.81
CA SER A 196 -18.94 -1.37 11.02
C SER A 196 -19.31 -2.74 11.60
N PHE A 197 -19.75 -2.77 12.85
CA PHE A 197 -20.48 -3.95 13.34
C PHE A 197 -21.75 -4.14 12.51
N PHE A 198 -22.22 -5.38 12.45
CA PHE A 198 -23.51 -5.69 11.83
C PHE A 198 -24.62 -5.03 12.65
N ILE A 199 -25.47 -4.26 11.97
CA ILE A 199 -26.67 -3.67 12.57
C ILE A 199 -27.78 -4.70 12.38
N LYS A 200 -28.27 -5.25 13.50
CA LYS A 200 -29.36 -6.22 13.53
C LYS A 200 -30.70 -5.51 13.67
#